data_AF-A0A2N2AQ06-F1
#
_entry.id   AF-A0A2N2AQ06-F1
#
_cell.length_a   1.000
_cell.length_b   1.000
_cell.length_c   1.000
_cell.angle_alpha   90.00
_cell.angle_beta   90.00
_cell.angle_gamma   90.00
#
_symmetry.space_group_name_H-M   'P 1'
#
loop_
_entity.id
_entity.type
_entity.pdbx_description
1 polymer ?
#
loop_
_entity_poly.entity_id
_entity_poly.type
_entity_poly.pdbx_seq_one_letter_code
_entity_poly.pdbx_strand_id
1 'polypeptide(L)'
;MPQTVSTPSRYRNPIGKYVVGRNSKCISCGLCAKLCPYGVHPRYENFSQPIRPLDYRCIGPKCEANEYFCVKNCPQHALSVKLNPIMETLGDYRWPAEMILAHWYMAETGNLPQVDLEYNLGFSGGGFDKIRFKSPDPKDYLNIPDEEIDTSILLNKRHDGRPERVLSLPCYGGGMSFGSMALPVLVGRARAAKRLNSLTCTGEGGYPKEFEPYSDNFITQVATGLFGVREETILFAPVVEFKYAQGAKPGLGGHLLGDKVTPEVAKIRETVEGSSLFSPFPFHSVYSVEDHKKHIDWIKEINPQALISVKVSTPTDADMVAVGAYYAGAHIIHFDGSYGGTGAAPDIAKKNIAMPIDYAIPKVHRFLINEGVRDELCFIASGGIRNAMDVAKAIAMGANGAVIGTADMIAMECVRCTHCSSGRGCARSIATTDKELGYEISEEWAEQRLVNMYMAWRKQWCELLRQYGMRSIKELVGRSDLLVHLDYLDEVERQKYQPAPKKKLIL
;
A
#
# COMPACT_ATOMS: atom_id res chain seq x y z
N MET A 1 6.73 16.00 10.83
CA MET A 1 5.89 15.27 9.86
C MET A 1 5.27 16.26 8.88
N PRO A 2 5.03 15.90 7.61
CA PRO A 2 4.44 16.82 6.63
C PRO A 2 2.97 17.14 6.96
N GLN A 3 2.55 18.35 6.59
CA GLN A 3 1.16 18.78 6.75
C GLN A 3 0.24 18.08 5.74
N THR A 4 -0.94 17.67 6.20
CA THR A 4 -2.02 17.15 5.36
C THR A 4 -2.83 18.30 4.77
N VAL A 5 -3.16 18.21 3.49
CA VAL A 5 -3.91 19.25 2.76
C VAL A 5 -5.08 18.59 2.02
N SER A 6 -6.25 19.20 2.06
CA SER A 6 -7.42 18.70 1.32
C SER A 6 -7.08 18.55 -0.17
N THR A 7 -7.11 17.31 -0.66
CA THR A 7 -6.71 16.95 -2.04
C THR A 7 -7.84 16.17 -2.69
N PRO A 8 -8.84 16.88 -3.26
CA PRO A 8 -10.06 16.26 -3.76
C PRO A 8 -9.78 15.30 -4.93
N SER A 9 -10.74 14.42 -5.19
CA SER A 9 -10.78 13.59 -6.39
C SER A 9 -10.58 14.41 -7.67
N ARG A 10 -9.86 13.84 -8.64
CA ARG A 10 -9.79 14.41 -10.00
C ARG A 10 -11.10 14.23 -10.77
N TYR A 11 -12.00 13.37 -10.26
CA TYR A 11 -13.28 13.10 -10.86
C TYR A 11 -14.37 13.96 -10.23
N ARG A 12 -15.14 14.64 -11.08
CA ARG A 12 -16.24 15.52 -10.68
C ARG A 12 -17.23 14.87 -9.71
N ASN A 13 -17.49 13.57 -9.87
CA ASN A 13 -18.44 12.83 -9.05
C ASN A 13 -17.73 11.68 -8.33
N PRO A 14 -17.24 11.89 -7.10
CA PRO A 14 -16.67 10.81 -6.29
C PRO A 14 -17.72 9.73 -6.00
N ILE A 15 -17.27 8.48 -5.93
CA ILE A 15 -18.14 7.35 -5.59
C ILE A 15 -18.37 7.36 -4.08
N GLY A 16 -19.64 7.40 -3.67
CA GLY A 16 -20.04 7.23 -2.27
C GLY A 16 -20.58 5.84 -1.96
N LYS A 17 -20.55 5.46 -0.68
CA LYS A 17 -21.22 4.23 -0.19
C LYS A 17 -22.73 4.26 -0.43
N TYR A 18 -23.33 5.44 -0.33
CA TYR A 18 -24.75 5.66 -0.56
C TYR A 18 -24.98 6.64 -1.71
N VAL A 19 -26.16 6.55 -2.34
CA VAL A 19 -26.65 7.51 -3.34
C VAL A 19 -27.83 8.25 -2.74
N VAL A 20 -27.79 9.58 -2.81
CA VAL A 20 -28.86 10.45 -2.32
C VAL A 20 -29.68 10.94 -3.51
N GLY A 21 -30.87 10.37 -3.67
CA GLY A 21 -31.80 10.77 -4.72
C GLY A 21 -32.59 12.02 -4.31
N ARG A 22 -32.73 12.97 -5.24
CA ARG A 22 -33.65 14.11 -5.12
C ARG A 22 -34.58 14.13 -6.33
N ASN A 23 -35.88 14.03 -6.10
CA ASN A 23 -36.89 14.03 -7.17
C ASN A 23 -37.51 15.43 -7.40
N SER A 24 -38.41 15.53 -8.38
CA SER A 24 -39.06 16.78 -8.81
C SER A 24 -40.00 17.42 -7.78
N LYS A 25 -40.34 16.72 -6.68
CA LYS A 25 -41.12 17.32 -5.58
C LYS A 25 -40.30 18.32 -4.74
N CYS A 26 -38.99 18.42 -4.97
CA CYS A 26 -38.14 19.31 -4.18
C CYS A 26 -38.43 20.79 -4.48
N ILE A 27 -38.96 21.50 -3.49
CA ILE A 27 -39.23 22.95 -3.54
C ILE A 27 -38.00 23.83 -3.24
N SER A 28 -36.78 23.27 -3.21
CA SER A 28 -35.53 24.00 -2.92
C SER A 28 -35.53 24.81 -1.59
N CYS A 29 -36.30 24.38 -0.59
CA CYS A 29 -36.36 25.05 0.72
C CYS A 29 -35.01 25.04 1.47
N GLY A 30 -34.13 24.09 1.13
CA GLY A 30 -32.76 23.90 1.64
C GLY A 30 -32.65 23.57 3.13
N LEU A 31 -33.73 23.11 3.75
CA LEU A 31 -33.70 22.53 5.10
C LEU A 31 -32.68 21.39 5.20
N CYS A 32 -32.57 20.54 4.16
CA CYS A 32 -31.59 19.46 4.11
C CYS A 32 -30.12 19.93 4.19
N ALA A 33 -29.81 21.11 3.68
CA ALA A 33 -28.48 21.72 3.78
C ALA A 33 -28.19 22.24 5.20
N LYS A 34 -29.22 22.81 5.85
CA LYS A 34 -29.12 23.28 7.25
C LYS A 34 -29.01 22.15 8.25
N LEU A 35 -29.72 21.04 8.02
CA LEU A 35 -29.75 19.90 8.93
C LEU A 35 -28.48 19.06 8.84
N CYS A 36 -28.00 18.74 7.63
CA CYS A 36 -26.96 17.74 7.45
C CYS A 36 -25.57 18.22 7.92
N PRO A 37 -25.01 17.71 9.03
CA PRO A 37 -23.72 18.16 9.54
C PRO A 37 -22.55 17.70 8.65
N TYR A 38 -22.77 16.68 7.81
CA TYR A 38 -21.78 16.13 6.88
C TYR A 38 -21.70 16.90 5.56
N GLY A 39 -22.50 17.97 5.38
CA GLY A 39 -22.45 18.80 4.17
C GLY A 39 -22.81 18.05 2.89
N VAL A 40 -23.69 17.05 2.96
CA VAL A 40 -24.18 16.27 1.80
C VAL A 40 -24.96 17.13 0.82
N HIS A 41 -25.63 18.17 1.32
CA HIS A 41 -26.50 19.03 0.52
C HIS A 41 -25.88 20.43 0.41
N PRO A 42 -25.04 20.69 -0.62
CA PRO A 42 -24.49 22.01 -0.82
C PRO A 42 -25.60 23.02 -1.14
N ARG A 43 -25.49 24.23 -0.57
CA ARG A 43 -26.35 25.37 -0.89
C ARG A 43 -25.47 26.61 -1.03
N TYR A 44 -25.61 27.30 -2.15
CA TYR A 44 -24.92 28.57 -2.42
C TYR A 44 -25.97 29.67 -2.53
N GLU A 45 -25.67 30.85 -1.99
CA GLU A 45 -26.63 31.95 -1.83
C GLU A 45 -27.29 32.40 -3.15
N ASN A 46 -26.57 32.28 -4.26
CA ASN A 46 -27.02 32.76 -5.58
C ASN A 46 -27.76 31.71 -6.44
N PHE A 47 -28.00 30.50 -5.93
CA PHE A 47 -28.65 29.43 -6.68
C PHE A 47 -30.05 29.13 -6.14
N SER A 48 -31.07 29.38 -6.97
CA SER A 48 -32.47 29.04 -6.66
C SER A 48 -32.75 27.53 -6.79
N GLN A 49 -32.00 26.83 -7.65
CA GLN A 49 -32.16 25.41 -7.91
C GLN A 49 -31.27 24.53 -7.01
N PRO A 50 -31.76 23.37 -6.56
CA PRO A 50 -31.04 22.51 -5.66
C PRO A 50 -29.97 21.69 -6.42
N ILE A 51 -28.70 21.82 -6.02
CA ILE A 51 -27.56 21.14 -6.67
C ILE A 51 -27.49 19.67 -6.27
N ARG A 52 -26.96 18.81 -7.15
CA ARG A 52 -26.71 17.39 -6.88
C ARG A 52 -26.07 17.20 -5.48
N PRO A 53 -26.62 16.30 -4.64
CA PRO A 53 -25.99 15.95 -3.37
C PRO A 53 -24.56 15.40 -3.53
N LEU A 54 -23.71 15.68 -2.55
CA LEU A 54 -22.38 15.09 -2.42
C LEU A 54 -22.51 13.71 -1.76
N ASP A 55 -22.92 12.73 -2.58
CA ASP A 55 -23.23 11.34 -2.19
C ASP A 55 -22.13 10.70 -1.31
N TYR A 56 -20.87 10.99 -1.61
CA TYR A 56 -19.68 10.46 -0.91
C TYR A 56 -19.51 10.91 0.53
N ARG A 57 -20.28 11.92 0.99
CA ARG A 57 -20.31 12.36 2.39
C ARG A 57 -21.47 11.77 3.19
N CYS A 58 -22.39 11.04 2.53
CA CYS A 58 -23.58 10.51 3.19
C CYS A 58 -23.22 9.31 4.09
N ILE A 59 -23.71 9.32 5.33
CA ILE A 59 -23.58 8.18 6.27
C ILE A 59 -24.74 7.17 6.19
N GLY A 60 -25.66 7.37 5.25
CA GLY A 60 -26.72 6.41 4.95
C GLY A 60 -27.88 6.39 5.96
N PRO A 61 -28.58 5.25 6.06
CA PRO A 61 -29.70 5.06 6.98
C PRO A 61 -29.35 5.20 8.46
N LYS A 62 -28.06 5.15 8.84
CA LYS A 62 -27.63 5.46 10.23
C LYS A 62 -28.08 6.85 10.69
N CYS A 63 -28.32 7.79 9.76
CA CYS A 63 -28.93 9.08 10.06
C CYS A 63 -30.33 8.97 10.66
N GLU A 64 -31.09 7.89 10.43
CA GLU A 64 -32.50 7.76 10.84
C GLU A 64 -32.72 7.89 12.35
N ALA A 65 -31.73 7.47 13.13
CA ALA A 65 -31.72 7.63 14.59
C ALA A 65 -31.52 9.08 15.06
N ASN A 66 -31.20 10.01 14.15
CA ASN A 66 -30.80 11.38 14.48
C ASN A 66 -31.85 12.40 14.01
N GLU A 67 -31.99 13.49 14.75
CA GLU A 67 -32.93 14.58 14.43
C GLU A 67 -32.60 15.27 13.10
N TYR A 68 -31.33 15.25 12.68
CA TYR A 68 -30.88 15.86 11.44
C TYR A 68 -31.09 14.99 10.18
N PHE A 69 -31.85 13.88 10.27
CA PHE A 69 -32.08 13.01 9.12
C PHE A 69 -32.81 13.75 7.98
N CYS A 70 -32.09 14.04 6.90
CA CYS A 70 -32.61 14.88 5.82
C CYS A 70 -33.81 14.28 5.08
N VAL A 71 -33.89 12.95 4.96
CA VAL A 71 -34.99 12.25 4.27
C VAL A 71 -36.30 12.39 5.07
N LYS A 72 -36.27 12.07 6.36
CA LYS A 72 -37.44 12.17 7.25
C LYS A 72 -37.94 13.60 7.40
N ASN A 73 -37.02 14.56 7.51
CA ASN A 73 -37.36 15.97 7.69
C ASN A 73 -37.66 16.71 6.38
N CYS A 74 -37.67 16.04 5.22
CA CYS A 74 -38.00 16.71 3.96
C CYS A 74 -39.51 16.96 3.88
N PRO A 75 -39.99 18.22 3.86
CA PRO A 75 -41.43 18.52 3.91
C PRO A 75 -42.20 18.05 2.67
N GLN A 76 -41.49 17.75 1.58
CA GLN A 76 -42.07 17.28 0.31
C GLN A 76 -41.76 15.80 0.04
N HIS A 77 -41.11 15.11 0.99
CA HIS A 77 -40.63 13.73 0.83
C HIS A 77 -39.87 13.53 -0.50
N ALA A 78 -39.06 14.52 -0.86
CA ALA A 78 -38.36 14.59 -2.15
C ALA A 78 -36.97 13.93 -2.13
N LEU A 79 -36.50 13.49 -0.96
CA LEU A 79 -35.18 12.89 -0.76
C LEU A 79 -35.29 11.38 -0.53
N SER A 80 -34.30 10.64 -0.99
CA SER A 80 -34.14 9.20 -0.73
C SER A 80 -32.66 8.86 -0.57
N VAL A 81 -32.36 7.83 0.21
CA VAL A 81 -30.99 7.33 0.40
C VAL A 81 -31.01 5.83 0.21
N LYS A 82 -30.13 5.32 -0.65
CA LYS A 82 -29.97 3.88 -0.89
C LYS A 82 -28.49 3.51 -0.97
N LEU A 83 -28.16 2.24 -0.74
CA LEU A 83 -26.82 1.73 -1.01
C LEU A 83 -26.48 1.97 -2.49
N ASN A 84 -25.27 2.43 -2.76
CA ASN A 84 -24.81 2.62 -4.13
C ASN A 84 -24.60 1.24 -4.78
N PRO A 85 -25.25 0.92 -5.92
CA PRO A 85 -25.05 -0.36 -6.60
C PRO A 85 -23.58 -0.64 -6.98
N ILE A 86 -22.77 0.41 -7.14
CA ILE A 86 -21.32 0.28 -7.38
C ILE A 86 -20.62 -0.45 -6.23
N MET A 87 -21.15 -0.44 -5.00
CA MET A 87 -20.56 -1.17 -3.87
C MET A 87 -20.54 -2.68 -4.07
N GLU A 88 -21.37 -3.21 -4.97
CA GLU A 88 -21.41 -4.63 -5.28
C GLU A 88 -20.31 -5.05 -6.26
N THR A 89 -19.88 -4.14 -7.14
CA THR A 89 -18.97 -4.40 -8.27
C THR A 89 -17.57 -3.80 -8.11
N LEU A 90 -17.40 -2.79 -7.26
CA LEU A 90 -16.11 -2.15 -7.01
C LEU A 90 -15.21 -3.05 -6.13
N GLY A 91 -13.97 -3.23 -6.58
CA GLY A 91 -12.94 -3.93 -5.81
C GLY A 91 -12.97 -5.44 -5.94
N ASP A 92 -12.42 -6.12 -4.94
CA ASP A 92 -12.35 -7.58 -4.87
C ASP A 92 -12.47 -8.06 -3.41
N TYR A 93 -12.37 -9.37 -3.17
CA TYR A 93 -12.48 -9.92 -1.81
C TYR A 93 -11.38 -9.44 -0.86
N ARG A 94 -10.20 -9.03 -1.34
CA ARG A 94 -9.13 -8.49 -0.48
C ARG A 94 -9.25 -6.98 -0.34
N TRP A 95 -9.69 -6.30 -1.39
CA TRP A 95 -9.95 -4.86 -1.45
C TRP A 95 -11.45 -4.58 -1.65
N PRO A 96 -12.29 -4.72 -0.61
CA PRO A 96 -13.68 -4.34 -0.66
C PRO A 96 -13.90 -2.90 -1.12
N ALA A 97 -15.07 -2.64 -1.71
CA ALA A 97 -15.49 -1.29 -2.07
C ALA A 97 -15.34 -0.29 -0.90
N GLU A 98 -15.79 -0.65 0.31
CA GLU A 98 -15.68 0.22 1.49
C GLU A 98 -14.22 0.55 1.84
N MET A 99 -13.33 -0.46 1.78
CA MET A 99 -11.91 -0.26 2.03
C MET A 99 -11.31 0.67 0.98
N ILE A 100 -11.65 0.50 -0.31
CA ILE A 100 -11.20 1.40 -1.39
C ILE A 100 -11.67 2.83 -1.13
N LEU A 101 -12.96 3.04 -0.84
CA LEU A 101 -13.51 4.36 -0.55
C LEU A 101 -12.85 5.00 0.68
N ALA A 102 -12.56 4.21 1.71
CA ALA A 102 -11.89 4.70 2.91
C ALA A 102 -10.47 5.17 2.64
N HIS A 103 -9.72 4.44 1.80
CA HIS A 103 -8.39 4.87 1.37
C HIS A 103 -8.46 6.14 0.52
N TRP A 104 -9.49 6.30 -0.32
CA TRP A 104 -9.70 7.55 -1.05
C TRP A 104 -10.01 8.71 -0.12
N TYR A 105 -10.81 8.48 0.92
CA TYR A 105 -11.10 9.49 1.94
C TYR A 105 -9.83 9.88 2.72
N MET A 106 -9.04 8.90 3.16
CA MET A 106 -7.77 9.13 3.86
C MET A 106 -6.79 9.92 2.98
N ALA A 107 -6.69 9.58 1.70
CA ALA A 107 -5.86 10.28 0.74
C ALA A 107 -6.40 11.69 0.40
N GLU A 108 -7.71 11.94 0.50
CA GLU A 108 -8.30 13.26 0.28
C GLU A 108 -8.06 14.18 1.46
N THR A 109 -8.22 13.66 2.69
CA THR A 109 -8.38 14.50 3.88
C THR A 109 -7.20 14.42 4.86
N GLY A 110 -6.38 13.37 4.80
CA GLY A 110 -5.38 13.07 5.82
C GLY A 110 -5.98 12.60 7.16
N ASN A 111 -7.27 12.26 7.17
CA ASN A 111 -8.02 11.85 8.36
C ASN A 111 -8.74 10.51 8.12
N LEU A 112 -9.15 9.86 9.22
CA LEU A 112 -9.98 8.68 9.15
C LEU A 112 -11.37 9.01 8.58
N PRO A 113 -12.00 8.09 7.84
CA PRO A 113 -13.33 8.29 7.28
C PRO A 113 -14.37 8.72 8.31
N GLN A 114 -15.08 9.82 8.04
CA GLN A 114 -16.26 10.22 8.82
C GLN A 114 -17.48 9.33 8.50
N VAL A 115 -17.53 8.82 7.27
CA VAL A 115 -18.53 7.84 6.86
C VAL A 115 -18.14 6.50 7.44
N ASP A 116 -19.13 5.77 7.93
CA ASP A 116 -19.00 4.38 8.37
C ASP A 116 -18.55 3.49 7.20
N LEU A 117 -17.23 3.34 7.06
CA LEU A 117 -16.57 2.51 6.06
C LEU A 117 -15.69 1.49 6.79
N GLU A 118 -15.82 0.22 6.43
CA GLU A 118 -14.87 -0.80 6.86
C GLU A 118 -13.56 -0.66 6.06
N TYR A 119 -12.45 -0.39 6.75
CA TYR A 119 -11.14 -0.15 6.14
C TYR A 119 -10.01 -1.05 6.69
N ASN A 120 -10.30 -1.87 7.70
CA ASN A 120 -9.36 -2.78 8.33
C ASN A 120 -9.49 -4.20 7.77
N LEU A 121 -10.70 -4.63 7.41
CA LEU A 121 -11.00 -6.02 7.07
C LEU A 121 -11.49 -6.18 5.63
N GLY A 122 -10.98 -7.23 4.99
CA GLY A 122 -11.47 -7.74 3.70
C GLY A 122 -12.56 -8.81 3.86
N PHE A 123 -12.93 -9.39 2.72
CA PHE A 123 -13.79 -10.57 2.60
C PHE A 123 -13.02 -11.83 2.20
N SER A 124 -11.69 -11.85 2.38
CA SER A 124 -10.86 -12.93 1.84
C SER A 124 -10.95 -14.25 2.61
N GLY A 125 -11.51 -14.21 3.83
CA GLY A 125 -11.65 -15.39 4.68
C GLY A 125 -10.32 -15.97 5.18
N GLY A 126 -9.21 -15.24 5.05
CA GLY A 126 -7.86 -15.70 5.42
C GLY A 126 -6.86 -14.56 5.58
N GLY A 127 -5.60 -14.92 5.87
CA GLY A 127 -4.53 -13.95 6.09
C GLY A 127 -4.81 -12.99 7.26
N PHE A 128 -4.42 -11.73 7.11
CA PHE A 128 -4.66 -10.68 8.11
C PHE A 128 -6.14 -10.49 8.50
N ASP A 129 -7.12 -10.92 7.68
CA ASP A 129 -8.54 -10.83 7.99
C ASP A 129 -8.95 -11.76 9.15
N LYS A 130 -8.14 -12.79 9.46
CA LYS A 130 -8.36 -13.73 10.58
C LYS A 130 -7.53 -13.42 11.83
N ILE A 131 -6.70 -12.38 11.78
CA ILE A 131 -5.84 -11.97 12.89
C ILE A 131 -6.44 -10.74 13.57
N ARG A 132 -6.51 -10.75 14.89
CA ARG A 132 -6.95 -9.61 15.71
C ARG A 132 -5.90 -9.29 16.76
N PHE A 133 -5.82 -8.00 17.09
CA PHE A 133 -5.23 -7.56 18.33
C PHE A 133 -6.15 -7.96 19.48
N LYS A 134 -5.58 -8.39 20.61
CA LYS A 134 -6.33 -8.68 21.84
C LYS A 134 -7.01 -7.40 22.35
N SER A 135 -7.93 -7.51 23.29
CA SER A 135 -8.45 -6.31 23.95
C SER A 135 -7.33 -5.74 24.83
N PRO A 136 -6.94 -4.47 24.68
CA PRO A 136 -5.94 -3.85 25.55
C PRO A 136 -6.47 -3.73 26.98
N ASP A 137 -5.58 -3.75 27.98
CA ASP A 137 -5.94 -3.34 29.34
C ASP A 137 -6.06 -1.80 29.38
N PRO A 138 -7.20 -1.22 29.78
CA PRO A 138 -7.35 0.23 29.88
C PRO A 138 -6.29 0.92 30.75
N LYS A 139 -5.66 0.20 31.69
CA LYS A 139 -4.59 0.73 32.54
C LYS A 139 -3.29 0.98 31.79
N ASP A 140 -3.06 0.26 30.69
CA ASP A 140 -1.85 0.41 29.88
C ASP A 140 -1.91 1.64 28.97
N TYR A 141 -3.06 2.32 28.87
CA TYR A 141 -3.24 3.42 27.94
C TYR A 141 -2.29 4.60 28.23
N LEU A 142 -1.44 4.95 27.26
CA LEU A 142 -0.60 6.15 27.35
C LEU A 142 -1.35 7.38 26.86
N ASN A 143 -1.65 8.31 27.77
CA ASN A 143 -2.18 9.62 27.43
C ASN A 143 -1.06 10.61 27.07
N ILE A 144 -0.44 10.40 25.90
CA ILE A 144 0.64 11.25 25.37
C ILE A 144 0.29 11.76 23.96
N PRO A 145 0.77 12.94 23.53
CA PRO A 145 0.53 13.47 22.20
C PRO A 145 1.19 12.63 21.09
N ASP A 146 0.73 12.78 19.85
CA ASP A 146 1.19 11.99 18.69
C ASP A 146 2.68 12.20 18.41
N GLU A 147 3.21 13.37 18.77
CA GLU A 147 4.60 13.79 18.57
C GLU A 147 5.60 13.04 19.47
N GLU A 148 5.13 12.50 20.60
CA GLU A 148 5.95 11.68 21.51
C GLU A 148 6.05 10.21 21.09
N ILE A 149 5.31 9.79 20.06
CA ILE A 149 5.29 8.40 19.57
C ILE A 149 6.24 8.23 18.39
N ASP A 150 7.24 7.37 18.56
CA ASP A 150 8.23 7.02 17.54
C ASP A 150 7.68 5.96 16.57
N THR A 151 7.34 6.38 15.36
CA THR A 151 6.94 5.47 14.26
C THR A 151 8.09 5.11 13.32
N SER A 152 9.34 5.43 13.68
CA SER A 152 10.49 5.25 12.81
C SER A 152 11.00 3.81 12.76
N ILE A 153 11.63 3.45 11.64
CA ILE A 153 12.34 2.17 11.47
C ILE A 153 13.76 2.41 11.00
N LEU A 154 14.69 1.61 11.52
CA LEU A 154 16.10 1.60 11.14
C LEU A 154 16.35 0.50 10.10
N LEU A 155 16.94 0.86 8.96
CA LEU A 155 17.19 -0.07 7.85
C LEU A 155 18.55 -0.78 7.95
N ASN A 156 19.59 -0.11 8.47
CA ASN A 156 20.89 -0.73 8.69
C ASN A 156 21.08 -1.05 10.18
N LYS A 157 21.22 -2.33 10.51
CA LYS A 157 21.50 -2.80 11.88
C LYS A 157 22.86 -3.52 12.00
N ARG A 158 23.69 -3.50 10.95
CA ARG A 158 24.95 -4.27 10.89
C ARG A 158 26.17 -3.55 11.45
N HIS A 159 26.09 -2.24 11.66
CA HIS A 159 27.21 -1.40 12.09
C HIS A 159 28.50 -1.62 11.28
N ASP A 160 28.37 -1.87 9.97
CA ASP A 160 29.47 -2.22 9.06
C ASP A 160 30.14 -1.00 8.42
N GLY A 161 29.99 0.18 9.05
CA GLY A 161 30.51 1.47 8.56
C GLY A 161 29.63 2.16 7.50
N ARG A 162 28.55 1.52 7.03
CA ARG A 162 27.58 2.13 6.11
C ARG A 162 26.54 2.99 6.85
N PRO A 163 25.89 3.94 6.16
CA PRO A 163 24.95 4.86 6.79
C PRO A 163 23.82 4.17 7.57
N GLU A 164 23.56 4.66 8.77
CA GLU A 164 22.39 4.29 9.57
C GLU A 164 21.15 5.02 9.04
N ARG A 165 20.40 4.34 8.17
CA ARG A 165 19.27 4.97 7.48
C ARG A 165 17.97 4.74 8.25
N VAL A 166 17.34 5.83 8.71
CA VAL A 166 16.09 5.82 9.47
C VAL A 166 14.95 6.39 8.62
N LEU A 167 13.86 5.64 8.49
CA LEU A 167 12.61 6.11 7.87
C LEU A 167 11.63 6.53 8.96
N SER A 168 10.82 7.56 8.69
CA SER A 168 9.92 8.13 9.72
C SER A 168 8.65 7.32 9.98
N LEU A 169 8.31 6.42 9.06
CA LEU A 169 7.13 5.56 9.12
C LEU A 169 7.57 4.10 9.00
N PRO A 170 6.81 3.15 9.55
CA PRO A 170 7.17 1.73 9.55
C PRO A 170 6.89 1.05 8.21
N CYS A 171 6.82 1.83 7.13
CA CYS A 171 6.64 1.32 5.79
C CYS A 171 7.16 2.29 4.72
N TYR A 172 7.41 1.75 3.53
CA TYR A 172 7.86 2.50 2.36
C TYR A 172 7.26 1.96 1.06
N GLY A 173 7.42 2.71 -0.03
CA GLY A 173 6.83 2.40 -1.33
C GLY A 173 7.55 1.26 -2.08
N GLY A 174 6.77 0.34 -2.64
CA GLY A 174 7.29 -0.80 -3.40
C GLY A 174 7.72 -0.50 -4.82
N GLY A 175 8.56 -1.39 -5.37
CA GLY A 175 9.07 -1.30 -6.74
C GLY A 175 7.99 -1.51 -7.78
N MET A 176 7.77 -0.49 -8.60
CA MET A 176 6.87 -0.50 -9.74
C MET A 176 7.56 0.22 -10.89
N SER A 177 7.72 -0.46 -12.01
CA SER A 177 8.63 -0.03 -13.07
C SER A 177 8.06 1.09 -13.93
N PHE A 178 8.93 2.00 -14.38
CA PHE A 178 8.69 2.77 -15.58
C PHE A 178 8.49 1.81 -16.77
N GLY A 179 7.40 1.98 -17.49
CA GLY A 179 6.84 0.99 -18.43
C GLY A 179 5.60 0.27 -17.90
N SER A 180 5.51 -0.02 -16.60
CA SER A 180 4.25 -0.51 -16.02
C SER A 180 3.32 0.65 -15.65
N MET A 181 3.90 1.76 -15.19
CA MET A 181 3.21 2.89 -14.58
C MET A 181 3.47 4.18 -15.35
N ALA A 182 2.53 5.12 -15.23
CA ALA A 182 2.71 6.47 -15.76
C ALA A 182 3.85 7.18 -15.03
N LEU A 183 4.66 7.95 -15.75
CA LEU A 183 5.80 8.67 -15.17
C LEU A 183 5.37 9.67 -14.07
N PRO A 184 4.32 10.50 -14.26
CA PRO A 184 3.87 11.42 -13.19
C PRO A 184 3.46 10.72 -11.89
N VAL A 185 2.96 9.48 -11.99
CA VAL A 185 2.64 8.65 -10.82
C VAL A 185 3.92 8.25 -10.08
N LEU A 186 4.96 7.82 -10.81
CA LEU A 186 6.23 7.43 -10.19
C LEU A 186 6.96 8.62 -9.57
N VAL A 187 6.95 9.77 -10.24
CA VAL A 187 7.53 11.01 -9.71
C VAL A 187 6.74 11.52 -8.50
N GLY A 188 5.40 11.49 -8.55
CA GLY A 188 4.54 11.81 -7.40
C GLY A 188 4.83 10.93 -6.17
N ARG A 189 5.11 9.63 -6.38
CA ARG A 189 5.56 8.73 -5.30
C ARG A 189 6.93 9.13 -4.73
N ALA A 190 7.88 9.53 -5.59
CA ALA A 190 9.20 9.98 -5.17
C ALA A 190 9.13 11.28 -4.34
N ARG A 191 8.29 12.23 -4.79
CA ARG A 191 7.98 13.47 -4.06
C ARG A 191 7.40 13.18 -2.68
N ALA A 192 6.43 12.27 -2.60
CA ALA A 192 5.84 11.85 -1.33
C ALA A 192 6.88 11.19 -0.42
N ALA A 193 7.70 10.29 -0.96
CA ALA A 193 8.77 9.62 -0.20
C ALA A 193 9.75 10.63 0.41
N LYS A 194 10.14 11.67 -0.33
CA LYS A 194 10.98 12.77 0.17
C LYS A 194 10.34 13.50 1.35
N ARG A 195 9.06 13.91 1.22
CA ARG A 195 8.34 14.62 2.29
C ARG A 195 8.06 13.77 3.54
N LEU A 196 7.91 12.46 3.36
CA LEU A 196 7.66 11.53 4.45
C LEU A 196 8.97 11.02 5.09
N ASN A 197 10.14 11.40 4.57
CA ASN A 197 11.42 10.77 4.86
C ASN A 197 11.27 9.23 4.83
N SER A 198 10.89 8.75 3.65
CA SER A 198 10.65 7.35 3.30
C SER A 198 11.39 7.00 2.00
N LEU A 199 11.16 5.80 1.48
CA LEU A 199 11.71 5.31 0.23
C LEU A 199 10.60 4.96 -0.76
N THR A 200 10.93 5.05 -2.04
CA THR A 200 10.21 4.39 -3.14
C THR A 200 11.23 3.57 -3.94
N CYS A 201 10.82 2.84 -4.96
CA CYS A 201 11.69 1.93 -5.70
C CYS A 201 11.45 2.02 -7.20
N THR A 202 12.54 2.01 -7.97
CA THR A 202 12.53 2.13 -9.44
C THR A 202 11.74 1.01 -10.13
N GLY A 203 11.61 -0.13 -9.44
CA GLY A 203 11.21 -1.37 -10.07
C GLY A 203 12.24 -1.82 -11.14
N GLU A 204 11.82 -2.76 -11.98
CA GLU A 204 12.63 -3.35 -13.06
C GLU A 204 12.73 -2.45 -14.32
N GLY A 205 12.44 -1.16 -14.19
CA GLY A 205 12.19 -0.26 -15.32
C GLY A 205 13.35 0.63 -15.73
N GLY A 206 14.47 0.60 -15.00
CA GLY A 206 15.54 1.58 -15.09
C GLY A 206 15.23 2.89 -14.34
N TYR A 207 16.01 3.93 -14.65
CA TYR A 207 16.03 5.19 -13.90
C TYR A 207 15.75 6.40 -14.83
N PRO A 208 14.49 6.83 -14.98
CA PRO A 208 14.14 8.10 -15.62
C PRO A 208 14.84 9.31 -14.99
N LYS A 209 15.15 10.34 -15.78
CA LYS A 209 15.85 11.55 -15.31
C LYS A 209 15.07 12.33 -14.27
N GLU A 210 13.75 12.26 -14.36
CA GLU A 210 12.81 12.88 -13.43
C GLU A 210 12.95 12.33 -12.00
N PHE A 211 13.65 11.21 -11.80
CA PHE A 211 13.95 10.64 -10.50
C PHE A 211 15.20 11.26 -9.84
N GLU A 212 16.08 11.93 -10.60
CA GLU A 212 17.33 12.50 -10.09
C GLU A 212 17.14 13.45 -8.89
N PRO A 213 16.14 14.36 -8.85
CA PRO A 213 15.92 15.26 -7.71
C PRO A 213 15.51 14.55 -6.40
N TYR A 214 15.22 13.26 -6.47
CA TYR A 214 14.72 12.40 -5.40
C TYR A 214 15.59 11.15 -5.22
N SER A 215 16.82 11.14 -5.73
CA SER A 215 17.71 9.97 -5.70
C SER A 215 17.93 9.42 -4.29
N ASP A 216 18.06 10.32 -3.31
CA ASP A 216 18.13 10.00 -1.89
C ASP A 216 16.88 9.28 -1.37
N ASN A 217 15.78 9.22 -2.10
CA ASN A 217 14.54 8.55 -1.70
C ASN A 217 14.20 7.34 -2.57
N PHE A 218 15.11 6.93 -3.47
CA PHE A 218 14.93 5.75 -4.30
C PHE A 218 15.69 4.53 -3.78
N ILE A 219 15.12 3.38 -4.08
CA ILE A 219 15.78 2.08 -4.10
C ILE A 219 15.99 1.74 -5.58
N THR A 220 17.23 1.54 -6.01
CA THR A 220 17.52 1.02 -7.35
C THR A 220 17.35 -0.50 -7.32
N GLN A 221 16.42 -1.02 -8.11
CA GLN A 221 16.17 -2.45 -8.16
C GLN A 221 17.00 -3.11 -9.28
N VAL A 222 17.79 -4.11 -8.92
CA VAL A 222 18.51 -4.99 -9.84
C VAL A 222 17.68 -6.27 -9.96
N ALA A 223 17.20 -6.56 -11.16
CA ALA A 223 16.35 -7.73 -11.47
C ALA A 223 16.94 -8.55 -12.61
N THR A 224 16.35 -9.71 -12.90
CA THR A 224 16.91 -10.72 -13.80
C THR A 224 17.12 -10.25 -15.25
N GLY A 225 16.35 -9.26 -15.72
CA GLY A 225 16.53 -8.67 -17.04
C GLY A 225 17.63 -7.59 -17.12
N LEU A 226 18.17 -7.15 -15.97
CA LEU A 226 19.17 -6.06 -15.86
C LEU A 226 18.82 -4.77 -16.61
N PHE A 227 17.53 -4.54 -16.88
CA PHE A 227 17.07 -3.37 -17.62
C PHE A 227 17.38 -2.08 -16.88
N GLY A 228 18.11 -1.18 -17.56
CA GLY A 228 18.50 0.11 -17.01
C GLY A 228 19.43 0.03 -15.79
N VAL A 229 20.11 -1.11 -15.58
CA VAL A 229 21.12 -1.26 -14.53
C VAL A 229 22.47 -0.83 -15.09
N ARG A 230 22.96 0.31 -14.61
CA ARG A 230 24.28 0.89 -14.92
C ARG A 230 24.99 1.30 -13.63
N GLU A 231 26.30 1.45 -13.70
CA GLU A 231 27.10 1.98 -12.59
C GLU A 231 26.51 3.28 -12.02
N GLU A 232 26.17 4.23 -12.90
CA GLU A 232 25.50 5.49 -12.56
C GLU A 232 24.23 5.28 -11.73
N THR A 233 23.34 4.37 -12.17
CA THR A 233 22.06 4.11 -11.48
C THR A 233 22.24 3.42 -10.13
N ILE A 234 23.33 2.68 -9.94
CA ILE A 234 23.71 2.06 -8.67
C ILE A 234 24.25 3.14 -7.71
N LEU A 235 24.98 4.12 -8.22
CA LEU A 235 25.52 5.25 -7.44
C LEU A 235 24.43 6.25 -7.00
N PHE A 236 23.34 6.39 -7.75
CA PHE A 236 22.27 7.34 -7.42
C PHE A 236 21.51 7.01 -6.13
N ALA A 237 21.32 5.73 -5.83
CA ALA A 237 20.39 5.31 -4.77
C ALA A 237 21.12 4.94 -3.47
N PRO A 238 20.57 5.32 -2.30
CA PRO A 238 21.08 4.91 -0.99
C PRO A 238 20.85 3.43 -0.68
N VAL A 239 19.97 2.76 -1.43
CA VAL A 239 19.65 1.35 -1.27
C VAL A 239 19.58 0.71 -2.64
N VAL A 240 20.22 -0.46 -2.78
CA VAL A 240 20.11 -1.31 -3.96
C VAL A 240 19.40 -2.59 -3.57
N GLU A 241 18.34 -2.94 -4.32
CA GLU A 241 17.53 -4.13 -4.06
C GLU A 241 17.75 -5.19 -5.13
N PHE A 242 18.28 -6.35 -4.74
CA PHE A 242 18.27 -7.54 -5.58
C PHE A 242 16.89 -8.17 -5.55
N LYS A 243 16.20 -8.14 -6.68
CA LYS A 243 14.88 -8.76 -6.84
C LYS A 243 15.02 -10.13 -7.46
N TYR A 244 15.09 -11.16 -6.62
CA TYR A 244 15.07 -12.56 -7.04
C TYR A 244 13.67 -13.02 -7.43
N ALA A 245 12.66 -12.59 -6.68
CA ALA A 245 11.28 -12.96 -6.96
C ALA A 245 10.30 -11.91 -6.45
N GLN A 246 9.06 -12.00 -6.95
CA GLN A 246 7.92 -11.24 -6.44
C GLN A 246 6.79 -12.20 -6.10
N GLY A 247 6.02 -11.88 -5.06
CA GLY A 247 4.97 -12.77 -4.57
C GLY A 247 3.83 -13.01 -5.57
N ALA A 248 3.61 -12.10 -6.52
CA ALA A 248 2.57 -12.22 -7.53
C ALA A 248 2.88 -13.27 -8.62
N LYS A 249 4.14 -13.61 -8.83
CA LYS A 249 4.58 -14.60 -9.82
C LYS A 249 5.97 -15.17 -9.46
N PRO A 250 6.07 -15.94 -8.37
CA PRO A 250 7.33 -16.58 -7.98
C PRO A 250 7.85 -17.48 -9.10
N GLY A 251 9.17 -17.49 -9.31
CA GLY A 251 9.81 -18.29 -10.36
C GLY A 251 9.65 -17.75 -11.79
N LEU A 252 8.97 -16.62 -11.99
CA LEU A 252 8.87 -15.94 -13.29
C LEU A 252 9.51 -14.55 -13.22
N GLY A 253 10.16 -14.16 -14.32
CA GLY A 253 10.74 -12.82 -14.47
C GLY A 253 9.71 -11.71 -14.65
N GLY A 254 10.19 -10.48 -14.76
CA GLY A 254 9.42 -9.30 -15.17
C GLY A 254 8.70 -9.50 -16.52
N HIS A 255 7.48 -8.99 -16.64
CA HIS A 255 6.70 -9.04 -17.88
C HIS A 255 6.27 -7.62 -18.20
N LEU A 256 6.56 -7.16 -19.41
CA LEU A 256 6.05 -5.92 -19.97
C LEU A 256 5.58 -6.19 -21.40
N LEU A 257 4.29 -5.98 -21.68
CA LEU A 257 3.73 -6.22 -23.00
C LEU A 257 4.17 -5.13 -23.98
N GLY A 258 4.28 -5.50 -25.26
CA GLY A 258 4.86 -4.66 -26.30
C GLY A 258 4.15 -3.31 -26.48
N ASP A 259 2.84 -3.25 -26.28
CA ASP A 259 2.06 -1.99 -26.33
C ASP A 259 2.47 -0.99 -25.24
N LYS A 260 3.18 -1.44 -24.21
CA LYS A 260 3.77 -0.60 -23.15
C LYS A 260 5.25 -0.28 -23.36
N VAL A 261 5.87 -0.79 -24.42
CA VAL A 261 7.28 -0.53 -24.75
C VAL A 261 7.34 0.62 -25.72
N THR A 262 7.09 1.83 -25.21
CA THR A 262 7.16 3.11 -25.95
C THR A 262 8.61 3.50 -26.26
N PRO A 263 8.87 4.50 -27.11
CA PRO A 263 10.24 4.94 -27.41
C PRO A 263 11.08 5.27 -26.16
N GLU A 264 10.49 5.91 -25.15
CA GLU A 264 11.19 6.26 -23.91
C GLU A 264 11.51 5.01 -23.06
N VAL A 265 10.56 4.07 -22.96
CA VAL A 265 10.76 2.81 -22.26
C VAL A 265 11.82 1.98 -22.96
N ALA A 266 11.75 1.89 -24.29
CA ALA A 266 12.72 1.18 -25.11
C ALA A 266 14.13 1.76 -24.94
N LYS A 267 14.25 3.09 -24.94
CA LYS A 267 15.52 3.79 -24.75
C LYS A 267 16.13 3.53 -23.37
N ILE A 268 15.34 3.63 -22.29
CA ILE A 268 15.85 3.40 -20.93
C ILE A 268 16.26 1.94 -20.71
N ARG A 269 15.54 1.00 -21.34
CA ARG A 269 15.80 -0.44 -21.22
C ARG A 269 16.74 -1.00 -22.29
N GLU A 270 17.25 -0.15 -23.17
CA GLU A 270 18.13 -0.52 -24.29
C GLU A 270 17.55 -1.67 -25.13
N THR A 271 16.27 -1.53 -25.50
CA THR A 271 15.51 -2.54 -26.24
C THR A 271 14.81 -1.96 -27.47
N VAL A 272 14.04 -2.79 -28.16
CA VAL A 272 13.28 -2.42 -29.36
C VAL A 272 11.87 -2.01 -28.98
N GLU A 273 11.42 -0.87 -29.49
CA GLU A 273 10.05 -0.38 -29.35
C GLU A 273 9.01 -1.43 -29.80
N GLY A 274 7.89 -1.52 -29.07
CA GLY A 274 6.79 -2.43 -29.42
C GLY A 274 7.04 -3.91 -29.12
N SER A 275 8.26 -4.29 -28.73
CA SER A 275 8.61 -5.69 -28.43
C SER A 275 8.25 -6.04 -26.99
N SER A 276 7.55 -7.14 -26.77
CA SER A 276 7.25 -7.60 -25.40
C SER A 276 8.52 -8.04 -24.68
N LEU A 277 8.69 -7.60 -23.44
CA LEU A 277 9.85 -7.93 -22.61
C LEU A 277 9.46 -8.95 -21.54
N PHE A 278 9.98 -10.15 -21.71
CA PHE A 278 9.93 -11.22 -20.72
C PHE A 278 11.32 -11.42 -20.16
N SER A 279 11.53 -11.02 -18.91
CA SER A 279 12.84 -11.22 -18.27
C SER A 279 13.08 -12.70 -17.98
N PRO A 280 14.35 -13.14 -17.97
CA PRO A 280 14.71 -14.50 -17.56
C PRO A 280 14.17 -14.87 -16.18
N PHE A 281 14.00 -16.17 -15.93
CA PHE A 281 13.52 -16.67 -14.65
C PHE A 281 14.56 -16.51 -13.53
N PRO A 282 15.81 -17.02 -13.67
CA PRO A 282 16.88 -16.74 -12.73
C PRO A 282 17.71 -15.52 -13.16
N PHE A 283 18.54 -15.02 -12.23
CA PHE A 283 19.72 -14.29 -12.64
C PHE A 283 20.70 -15.27 -13.28
N HIS A 284 21.17 -14.99 -14.50
CA HIS A 284 22.13 -15.86 -15.18
C HIS A 284 23.51 -15.92 -14.51
N SER A 285 23.72 -15.10 -13.48
CA SER A 285 24.92 -14.99 -12.68
C SER A 285 24.73 -15.46 -11.23
N VAL A 286 23.57 -16.00 -10.86
CA VAL A 286 23.30 -16.52 -9.50
C VAL A 286 22.66 -17.89 -9.56
N TYR A 287 23.44 -18.92 -9.19
CA TYR A 287 22.95 -20.29 -9.05
C TYR A 287 23.16 -20.87 -7.65
N SER A 288 23.78 -20.10 -6.75
CA SER A 288 24.03 -20.49 -5.37
C SER A 288 24.08 -19.27 -4.44
N VAL A 289 24.17 -19.52 -3.13
CA VAL A 289 24.31 -18.43 -2.14
C VAL A 289 25.66 -17.73 -2.26
N GLU A 290 26.70 -18.43 -2.69
CA GLU A 290 28.03 -17.84 -2.93
C GLU A 290 28.00 -16.88 -4.11
N ASP A 291 27.24 -17.20 -5.16
CA ASP A 291 27.04 -16.28 -6.27
C ASP A 291 26.19 -15.07 -5.87
N HIS A 292 25.19 -15.27 -5.00
CA HIS A 292 24.47 -14.15 -4.42
C HIS A 292 25.41 -13.24 -3.62
N LYS A 293 26.33 -13.81 -2.85
CA LYS A 293 27.35 -13.04 -2.13
C LYS A 293 28.22 -12.24 -3.11
N LYS A 294 28.67 -12.82 -4.24
CA LYS A 294 29.40 -12.07 -5.28
C LYS A 294 28.59 -10.89 -5.82
N HIS A 295 27.29 -11.06 -6.03
CA HIS A 295 26.40 -9.96 -6.43
C HIS A 295 26.38 -8.84 -5.39
N ILE A 296 26.24 -9.18 -4.11
CA ILE A 296 26.29 -8.20 -3.03
C ILE A 296 27.63 -7.48 -3.00
N ASP A 297 28.73 -8.23 -3.09
CA ASP A 297 30.09 -7.68 -3.08
C ASP A 297 30.31 -6.76 -4.30
N TRP A 298 29.81 -7.13 -5.49
CA TRP A 298 29.86 -6.29 -6.70
C TRP A 298 29.20 -4.92 -6.51
N ILE A 299 27.98 -4.89 -5.95
CA ILE A 299 27.28 -3.62 -5.71
C ILE A 299 27.96 -2.82 -4.61
N LYS A 300 28.47 -3.48 -3.57
CA LYS A 300 29.21 -2.82 -2.48
C LYS A 300 30.53 -2.19 -2.96
N GLU A 301 31.15 -2.76 -3.98
CA GLU A 301 32.36 -2.20 -4.60
C GLU A 301 32.02 -0.95 -5.43
N ILE A 302 30.93 -0.99 -6.21
CA ILE A 302 30.47 0.17 -6.99
C ILE A 302 29.99 1.30 -6.07
N ASN A 303 29.13 0.98 -5.09
CA ASN A 303 28.58 1.95 -4.16
C ASN A 303 28.84 1.52 -2.71
N PRO A 304 29.97 1.95 -2.12
CA PRO A 304 30.35 1.61 -0.75
C PRO A 304 29.34 2.08 0.30
N GLN A 305 28.54 3.10 -0.01
CA GLN A 305 27.55 3.70 0.90
C GLN A 305 26.15 3.08 0.78
N ALA A 306 25.88 2.28 -0.27
CA ALA A 306 24.56 1.70 -0.48
C ALA A 306 24.26 0.60 0.55
N LEU A 307 23.05 0.63 1.08
CA LEU A 307 22.46 -0.53 1.75
C LEU A 307 21.99 -1.53 0.71
N ILE A 308 22.02 -2.80 1.08
CA ILE A 308 21.67 -3.91 0.20
C ILE A 308 20.40 -4.57 0.73
N SER A 309 19.35 -4.53 -0.09
CA SER A 309 18.08 -5.22 0.13
C SER A 309 18.03 -6.48 -0.73
N VAL A 310 17.54 -7.57 -0.16
CA VAL A 310 17.33 -8.83 -0.88
C VAL A 310 15.84 -9.13 -0.87
N LYS A 311 15.21 -8.97 -2.04
CA LYS A 311 13.79 -9.22 -2.24
C LYS A 311 13.55 -10.60 -2.83
N VAL A 312 12.85 -11.41 -2.07
CA VAL A 312 12.47 -12.79 -2.41
C VAL A 312 10.97 -12.97 -2.23
N SER A 313 10.39 -13.92 -2.96
CA SER A 313 9.05 -14.42 -2.61
C SER A 313 9.16 -15.29 -1.35
N THR A 314 8.03 -15.79 -0.86
CA THR A 314 7.95 -16.66 0.31
C THR A 314 7.87 -18.15 -0.10
N PRO A 315 9.01 -18.84 -0.31
CA PRO A 315 9.01 -20.28 -0.51
C PRO A 315 8.79 -21.00 0.82
N THR A 316 8.68 -22.33 0.76
CA THR A 316 8.52 -23.17 1.96
C THR A 316 9.71 -23.06 2.92
N ASP A 317 10.91 -22.81 2.41
CA ASP A 317 12.20 -22.68 3.10
C ASP A 317 12.66 -21.21 3.26
N ALA A 318 11.70 -20.28 3.35
CA ALA A 318 11.96 -18.84 3.52
C ALA A 318 12.92 -18.51 4.69
N ASP A 319 12.88 -19.30 5.76
CA ASP A 319 13.77 -19.23 6.90
C ASP A 319 15.25 -19.46 6.52
N MET A 320 15.54 -20.48 5.73
CA MET A 320 16.90 -20.77 5.25
C MET A 320 17.40 -19.71 4.28
N VAL A 321 16.53 -19.26 3.38
CA VAL A 321 16.82 -18.14 2.47
C VAL A 321 17.19 -16.88 3.25
N ALA A 322 16.55 -16.64 4.40
CA ALA A 322 16.81 -15.48 5.22
C ALA A 322 18.22 -15.47 5.82
N VAL A 323 18.64 -16.61 6.34
CA VAL A 323 19.99 -16.78 6.91
C VAL A 323 21.04 -16.73 5.81
N GLY A 324 20.79 -17.34 4.64
CA GLY A 324 21.68 -17.25 3.49
C GLY A 324 21.89 -15.81 3.03
N ALA A 325 20.83 -15.02 2.91
CA ALA A 325 20.93 -13.60 2.55
C ALA A 325 21.69 -12.78 3.62
N TYR A 326 21.48 -13.08 4.90
CA TYR A 326 22.22 -12.45 5.99
C TYR A 326 23.73 -12.73 5.89
N TYR A 327 24.14 -14.00 5.72
CA TYR A 327 25.57 -14.35 5.60
C TYR A 327 26.20 -13.87 4.29
N ALA A 328 25.40 -13.71 3.22
CA ALA A 328 25.85 -13.05 2.00
C ALA A 328 26.16 -11.56 2.19
N GLY A 329 25.68 -10.94 3.28
CA GLY A 329 25.96 -9.55 3.65
C GLY A 329 24.83 -8.57 3.36
N ALA A 330 23.59 -9.04 3.24
CA ALA A 330 22.41 -8.19 3.12
C ALA A 330 22.15 -7.40 4.41
N HIS A 331 21.63 -6.17 4.27
CA HIS A 331 21.22 -5.32 5.39
C HIS A 331 19.71 -5.43 5.63
N ILE A 332 18.96 -5.52 4.53
CA ILE A 332 17.52 -5.63 4.51
C ILE A 332 17.15 -6.96 3.84
N ILE A 333 16.28 -7.73 4.47
CA ILE A 333 15.60 -8.83 3.79
C ILE A 333 14.13 -8.48 3.59
N HIS A 334 13.66 -8.65 2.36
CA HIS A 334 12.33 -8.29 1.94
C HIS A 334 11.60 -9.53 1.43
N PHE A 335 10.68 -10.07 2.24
CA PHE A 335 9.79 -11.15 1.79
C PHE A 335 8.49 -10.60 1.22
N ASP A 336 8.17 -11.01 -0.01
CA ASP A 336 6.95 -10.62 -0.74
C ASP A 336 6.01 -11.83 -0.88
N GLY A 337 4.91 -11.81 -0.11
CA GLY A 337 3.94 -12.90 -0.07
C GLY A 337 3.01 -12.99 -1.28
N SER A 338 2.25 -14.09 -1.34
CA SER A 338 1.44 -14.52 -2.49
C SER A 338 0.46 -13.52 -3.09
N TYR A 339 0.02 -12.54 -2.30
CA TYR A 339 -0.96 -11.53 -2.70
C TYR A 339 -0.32 -10.20 -3.13
N GLY A 340 0.96 -10.21 -3.50
CA GLY A 340 1.64 -9.09 -4.16
C GLY A 340 0.95 -8.64 -5.45
N GLY A 341 1.11 -7.36 -5.79
CA GLY A 341 0.59 -6.80 -7.04
C GLY A 341 1.50 -7.11 -8.24
N THR A 342 0.95 -7.03 -9.45
CA THR A 342 1.72 -7.07 -10.70
C THR A 342 0.99 -6.32 -11.81
N GLY A 343 1.75 -5.65 -12.69
CA GLY A 343 1.20 -5.04 -13.90
C GLY A 343 0.84 -6.09 -14.95
N ALA A 344 1.65 -7.15 -15.07
CA ALA A 344 1.44 -8.26 -15.99
C ALA A 344 2.01 -9.58 -15.43
N ALA A 345 1.21 -10.63 -15.49
CA ALA A 345 1.60 -12.01 -15.19
C ALA A 345 0.56 -12.98 -15.77
N PRO A 346 0.92 -14.24 -16.06
CA PRO A 346 -0.05 -15.29 -16.35
C PRO A 346 -0.97 -15.52 -15.15
N ASP A 347 -2.27 -15.74 -15.38
CA ASP A 347 -3.23 -15.91 -14.29
C ASP A 347 -2.95 -17.14 -13.42
N ILE A 348 -2.44 -18.23 -14.02
CA ILE A 348 -2.05 -19.45 -13.32
C ILE A 348 -0.98 -19.19 -12.24
N ALA A 349 -0.07 -18.23 -12.50
CA ALA A 349 1.02 -17.89 -11.58
C ALA A 349 0.58 -16.94 -10.47
N LYS A 350 -0.49 -16.16 -10.69
CA LYS A 350 -0.99 -15.20 -9.70
C LYS A 350 -1.60 -15.95 -8.51
N LYS A 351 -1.17 -15.59 -7.30
CA LYS A 351 -1.79 -15.99 -6.02
C LYS A 351 -1.72 -17.48 -5.63
N ASN A 352 -1.15 -18.35 -6.48
CA ASN A 352 -1.19 -19.81 -6.28
C ASN A 352 0.15 -20.44 -5.87
N ILE A 353 1.27 -19.73 -6.02
CA ILE A 353 2.62 -20.32 -5.87
C ILE A 353 3.26 -19.96 -4.52
N ALA A 354 3.28 -18.67 -4.17
CA ALA A 354 3.93 -18.21 -2.96
C ALA A 354 3.10 -18.52 -1.71
N MET A 355 3.76 -18.59 -0.56
CA MET A 355 3.12 -18.67 0.74
C MET A 355 2.55 -17.30 1.17
N PRO A 356 1.43 -17.23 1.91
CA PRO A 356 0.96 -15.96 2.47
C PRO A 356 2.00 -15.31 3.40
N ILE A 357 2.12 -13.98 3.36
CA ILE A 357 3.14 -13.26 4.13
C ILE A 357 2.93 -13.39 5.65
N ASP A 358 1.67 -13.45 6.09
CA ASP A 358 1.29 -13.59 7.50
C ASP A 358 1.77 -14.92 8.12
N TYR A 359 1.95 -15.96 7.30
CA TYR A 359 2.57 -17.21 7.74
C TYR A 359 4.10 -17.15 7.70
N ALA A 360 4.68 -16.50 6.69
CA ALA A 360 6.13 -16.40 6.52
C ALA A 360 6.80 -15.58 7.62
N ILE A 361 6.20 -14.46 8.03
CA ILE A 361 6.78 -13.54 9.03
C ILE A 361 7.15 -14.25 10.34
N PRO A 362 6.23 -14.90 11.08
CA PRO A 362 6.57 -15.51 12.36
C PRO A 362 7.55 -16.68 12.19
N LYS A 363 7.49 -17.39 11.06
CA LYS A 363 8.43 -18.48 10.75
C LYS A 363 9.87 -17.93 10.61
N VAL A 364 10.07 -16.95 9.74
CA VAL A 364 11.39 -16.32 9.52
C VAL A 364 11.87 -15.62 10.78
N HIS A 365 11.00 -14.89 11.47
CA HIS A 365 11.34 -14.17 12.69
C HIS A 365 11.90 -15.09 13.79
N ARG A 366 11.22 -16.20 14.08
CA ARG A 366 11.66 -17.19 15.09
C ARG A 366 12.96 -17.86 14.68
N PHE A 367 13.11 -18.20 13.40
CA PHE A 367 14.33 -18.81 12.92
C PHE A 367 15.54 -17.90 13.08
N LEU A 368 15.42 -16.62 12.69
CA LEU A 368 16.49 -15.63 12.87
C LEU A 368 16.83 -15.37 14.35
N ILE A 369 15.85 -15.49 15.27
CA ILE A 369 16.11 -15.42 16.73
C ILE A 369 16.95 -16.62 17.15
N ASN A 370 16.55 -17.84 16.76
CA ASN A 370 17.26 -19.06 17.13
C ASN A 370 18.70 -19.08 16.60
N GLU A 371 18.93 -18.51 15.43
CA GLU A 371 20.26 -18.35 14.83
C GLU A 371 21.06 -17.18 15.44
N GLY A 372 20.45 -16.35 16.30
CA GLY A 372 21.12 -15.22 16.96
C GLY A 372 21.35 -13.99 16.08
N VAL A 373 20.84 -13.96 14.85
CA VAL A 373 21.11 -12.91 13.86
C VAL A 373 19.94 -11.93 13.66
N ARG A 374 18.79 -12.16 14.32
CA ARG A 374 17.57 -11.35 14.14
C ARG A 374 17.82 -9.86 14.33
N ASP A 375 18.66 -9.49 15.28
CA ASP A 375 18.87 -8.08 15.62
C ASP A 375 19.86 -7.36 14.72
N GLU A 376 20.57 -8.07 13.85
CA GLU A 376 21.59 -7.51 12.96
C GLU A 376 21.04 -7.18 11.56
N LEU A 377 19.79 -7.50 11.27
CA LEU A 377 19.17 -7.22 9.97
C LEU A 377 17.78 -6.61 10.07
N CYS A 378 17.40 -5.84 9.05
CA CYS A 378 16.06 -5.29 8.92
C CYS A 378 15.16 -6.24 8.12
N PHE A 379 14.15 -6.82 8.76
CA PHE A 379 13.20 -7.70 8.10
C PHE A 379 11.96 -6.92 7.65
N ILE A 380 11.76 -6.81 6.35
CA ILE A 380 10.62 -6.13 5.73
C ILE A 380 9.66 -7.15 5.10
N ALA A 381 8.36 -6.92 5.32
CA ALA A 381 7.31 -7.75 4.76
C ALA A 381 6.50 -7.02 3.68
N SER A 382 6.08 -7.74 2.64
CA SER A 382 5.14 -7.24 1.64
C SER A 382 4.27 -8.36 1.06
N GLY A 383 3.41 -8.04 0.11
CA GLY A 383 2.53 -9.02 -0.51
C GLY A 383 1.18 -9.13 0.19
N GLY A 384 0.25 -8.25 -0.17
CA GLY A 384 -1.13 -8.28 0.33
C GLY A 384 -1.40 -7.52 1.62
N ILE A 385 -0.48 -6.64 2.03
CA ILE A 385 -0.64 -5.65 3.11
C ILE A 385 -1.43 -4.46 2.55
N ARG A 386 -2.59 -4.15 3.16
CA ARG A 386 -3.56 -3.21 2.57
C ARG A 386 -3.70 -1.90 3.32
N ASN A 387 -3.65 -1.94 4.65
CA ASN A 387 -3.97 -0.82 5.53
C ASN A 387 -2.99 -0.73 6.71
N ALA A 388 -3.14 0.31 7.53
CA ALA A 388 -2.31 0.55 8.72
C ALA A 388 -2.32 -0.65 9.68
N MET A 389 -3.47 -1.29 9.89
CA MET A 389 -3.59 -2.43 10.81
C MET A 389 -2.93 -3.70 10.27
N ASP A 390 -2.93 -3.94 8.96
CA ASP A 390 -2.16 -5.02 8.34
C ASP A 390 -0.65 -4.81 8.55
N VAL A 391 -0.16 -3.56 8.45
CA VAL A 391 1.24 -3.21 8.75
C VAL A 391 1.56 -3.49 10.22
N ALA A 392 0.71 -3.04 11.14
CA ALA A 392 0.91 -3.26 12.57
C ALA A 392 0.89 -4.75 12.94
N LYS A 393 -0.01 -5.54 12.34
CA LYS A 393 -0.04 -7.00 12.51
C LYS A 393 1.24 -7.65 11.99
N ALA A 394 1.74 -7.23 10.83
CA ALA A 394 2.99 -7.73 10.29
C ALA A 394 4.19 -7.45 11.23
N ILE A 395 4.21 -6.26 11.83
CA ILE A 395 5.24 -5.88 12.82
C ILE A 395 5.13 -6.71 14.10
N ALA A 396 3.91 -6.81 14.65
CA ALA A 396 3.61 -7.65 15.81
C ALA A 396 4.00 -9.13 15.60
N MET A 397 3.91 -9.64 14.38
CA MET A 397 4.36 -10.99 14.07
C MET A 397 5.88 -11.15 13.92
N GLY A 398 6.63 -10.05 13.77
CA GLY A 398 8.10 -10.08 13.74
C GLY A 398 8.78 -9.29 12.64
N ALA A 399 8.06 -8.64 11.72
CA ALA A 399 8.68 -7.75 10.74
C ALA A 399 9.12 -6.44 11.42
N ASN A 400 10.18 -5.79 10.93
CA ASN A 400 10.53 -4.43 11.33
C ASN A 400 9.66 -3.38 10.64
N GLY A 401 9.13 -3.67 9.46
CA GLY A 401 8.27 -2.77 8.70
C GLY A 401 7.69 -3.45 7.47
N ALA A 402 7.03 -2.67 6.62
CA ALA A 402 6.33 -3.17 5.46
C ALA A 402 6.62 -2.41 4.15
N VAL A 403 6.45 -3.07 3.01
CA VAL A 403 6.42 -2.41 1.70
C VAL A 403 4.99 -2.31 1.19
N ILE A 404 4.61 -1.11 0.74
CA ILE A 404 3.28 -0.77 0.26
C ILE A 404 3.31 -0.53 -1.25
N GLY A 405 2.44 -1.23 -1.98
CA GLY A 405 2.31 -1.10 -3.43
C GLY A 405 0.88 -0.77 -3.85
N THR A 406 -0.04 -1.71 -3.65
CA THR A 406 -1.43 -1.51 -4.10
C THR A 406 -2.13 -0.38 -3.35
N ALA A 407 -1.86 -0.18 -2.05
CA ALA A 407 -2.50 0.90 -1.30
C ALA A 407 -2.11 2.29 -1.85
N ASP A 408 -0.86 2.50 -2.29
CA ASP A 408 -0.45 3.72 -3.00
C ASP A 408 -1.33 3.95 -4.24
N MET A 409 -1.56 2.88 -5.01
CA MET A 409 -2.38 2.97 -6.23
C MET A 409 -3.83 3.28 -5.91
N ILE A 410 -4.38 2.65 -4.86
CA ILE A 410 -5.73 2.95 -4.38
C ILE A 410 -5.80 4.40 -3.92
N ALA A 411 -4.82 4.91 -3.18
CA ALA A 411 -4.77 6.32 -2.80
C ALA A 411 -4.75 7.25 -4.03
N MET A 412 -4.21 6.82 -5.16
CA MET A 412 -4.29 7.55 -6.44
C MET A 412 -5.52 7.18 -7.28
N GLU A 413 -6.57 6.64 -6.65
CA GLU A 413 -7.88 6.32 -7.23
C GLU A 413 -7.96 5.08 -8.09
N CYS A 414 -7.04 4.13 -7.94
CA CYS A 414 -7.16 2.81 -8.56
C CYS A 414 -8.48 2.14 -8.15
N VAL A 415 -9.22 1.64 -9.15
CA VAL A 415 -10.51 0.98 -8.98
C VAL A 415 -10.43 -0.55 -9.06
N ARG A 416 -9.20 -1.11 -9.05
CA ARG A 416 -8.95 -2.56 -9.19
C ARG A 416 -9.55 -3.16 -10.48
N CYS A 417 -9.48 -2.45 -11.61
CA CYS A 417 -10.02 -2.96 -12.89
C CYS A 417 -9.22 -4.13 -13.51
N THR A 418 -8.03 -4.45 -13.00
CA THR A 418 -7.17 -5.58 -13.46
C THR A 418 -6.65 -5.53 -14.91
N HIS A 419 -6.90 -4.46 -15.66
CA HIS A 419 -6.42 -4.25 -17.02
C HIS A 419 -5.06 -3.52 -17.11
N CYS A 420 -4.24 -3.63 -16.07
CA CYS A 420 -2.96 -2.90 -15.96
C CYS A 420 -1.91 -3.32 -17.02
N SER A 421 -2.07 -4.49 -17.63
CA SER A 421 -1.10 -5.05 -18.57
C SER A 421 -1.12 -4.36 -19.93
N SER A 422 -2.22 -3.69 -20.29
CA SER A 422 -2.33 -2.95 -21.54
C SER A 422 -1.94 -1.49 -21.35
N GLY A 423 -1.31 -0.89 -22.37
CA GLY A 423 -0.95 0.52 -22.46
C GLY A 423 -2.10 1.44 -22.11
N ARG A 424 -3.30 1.20 -22.67
CA ARG A 424 -4.50 2.02 -22.45
C ARG A 424 -5.58 1.32 -21.61
N GLY A 425 -5.24 0.21 -20.94
CA GLY A 425 -6.20 -0.57 -20.15
C GLY A 425 -6.59 0.06 -18.80
N CYS A 426 -5.77 0.97 -18.26
CA CYS A 426 -6.05 1.58 -16.97
C CYS A 426 -7.08 2.72 -17.09
N ALA A 427 -8.31 2.47 -16.63
CA ALA A 427 -9.41 3.46 -16.62
C ALA A 427 -9.17 4.71 -15.73
N ARG A 428 -8.06 4.74 -14.99
CA ARG A 428 -7.69 5.82 -14.06
C ARG A 428 -6.33 6.43 -14.37
N SER A 429 -5.70 6.00 -15.47
CA SER A 429 -4.44 6.53 -15.98
C SER A 429 -3.23 6.36 -15.07
N ILE A 430 -3.30 5.36 -14.18
CA ILE A 430 -2.24 5.04 -13.21
C ILE A 430 -1.21 4.09 -13.83
N ALA A 431 -1.69 2.95 -14.33
CA ALA A 431 -0.88 1.90 -14.93
C ALA A 431 -0.91 2.00 -16.46
N THR A 432 -0.34 3.07 -17.00
CA THR A 432 -0.33 3.39 -18.44
C THR A 432 1.06 3.87 -18.86
N THR A 433 1.40 3.69 -20.14
CA THR A 433 2.55 4.32 -20.80
C THR A 433 2.11 5.29 -21.90
N ASP A 434 0.81 5.40 -22.12
CA ASP A 434 0.22 6.41 -22.98
C ASP A 434 0.39 7.80 -22.33
N LYS A 435 1.03 8.71 -23.05
CA LYS A 435 1.37 10.05 -22.55
C LYS A 435 0.12 10.88 -22.24
N GLU A 436 -0.91 10.80 -23.09
CA GLU A 436 -2.14 11.58 -22.91
C GLU A 436 -2.85 11.16 -21.62
N LEU A 437 -2.97 9.85 -21.41
CA LEU A 437 -3.50 9.33 -20.15
C LEU A 437 -2.61 9.72 -18.97
N GLY A 438 -1.29 9.59 -19.11
CA GLY A 438 -0.34 9.96 -18.05
C GLY A 438 -0.50 11.40 -17.55
N TYR A 439 -0.80 12.34 -18.45
CA TYR A 439 -1.01 13.76 -18.09
C TYR A 439 -2.32 14.03 -17.32
N GLU A 440 -3.24 13.06 -17.24
CA GLU A 440 -4.43 13.22 -16.40
C GLU A 440 -4.07 13.24 -14.90
N ILE A 441 -2.91 12.73 -14.50
CA ILE A 441 -2.41 12.73 -13.12
C ILE A 441 -1.27 13.73 -13.01
N SER A 442 -1.43 14.78 -12.20
CA SER A 442 -0.30 15.64 -11.83
C SER A 442 0.52 15.02 -10.71
N GLU A 443 1.81 15.33 -10.71
CA GLU A 443 2.77 14.86 -9.71
C GLU A 443 2.43 15.36 -8.30
N GLU A 444 2.01 16.62 -8.18
CA GLU A 444 1.62 17.25 -6.90
C GLU A 444 0.36 16.60 -6.32
N TRP A 445 -0.60 16.25 -7.18
CA TRP A 445 -1.81 15.58 -6.74
C TRP A 445 -1.48 14.18 -6.23
N ALA A 446 -0.68 13.40 -6.98
CA ALA A 446 -0.23 12.07 -6.56
C ALA A 446 0.56 12.14 -5.24
N GLU A 447 1.50 13.09 -5.14
CA GLU A 447 2.28 13.36 -3.95
C GLU A 447 1.40 13.61 -2.72
N GLN A 448 0.50 14.59 -2.80
CA GLN A 448 -0.29 15.02 -1.64
C GLN A 448 -1.31 13.97 -1.23
N ARG A 449 -1.89 13.21 -2.17
CA ARG A 449 -2.77 12.06 -1.89
C ARG A 449 -2.06 11.00 -1.05
N LEU A 450 -0.82 10.67 -1.40
CA LEU A 450 -0.02 9.69 -0.67
C LEU A 450 0.38 10.20 0.72
N VAL A 451 0.87 11.44 0.81
CA VAL A 451 1.20 12.08 2.10
C VAL A 451 0.00 12.03 3.04
N ASN A 452 -1.18 12.41 2.56
CA ASN A 452 -2.41 12.37 3.35
C ASN A 452 -2.74 10.96 3.85
N MET A 453 -2.70 9.95 2.97
CA MET A 453 -2.99 8.56 3.36
C MET A 453 -2.03 8.08 4.46
N TYR A 454 -0.73 8.27 4.28
CA TYR A 454 0.26 7.83 5.26
C TYR A 454 0.14 8.58 6.59
N MET A 455 -0.23 9.87 6.58
CA MET A 455 -0.51 10.60 7.82
C MET A 455 -1.78 10.12 8.53
N ALA A 456 -2.80 9.69 7.78
CA ALA A 456 -3.99 9.05 8.36
C ALA A 456 -3.67 7.66 8.94
N TRP A 457 -2.76 6.91 8.32
CA TRP A 457 -2.25 5.64 8.85
C TRP A 457 -1.42 5.86 10.11
N ARG A 458 -0.59 6.90 10.14
CA ARG A 458 0.20 7.25 11.33
C ARG A 458 -0.68 7.45 12.57
N LYS A 459 -1.80 8.16 12.44
CA LYS A 459 -2.76 8.35 13.54
C LYS A 459 -3.27 7.01 14.11
N GLN A 460 -3.49 6.02 13.24
CA GLN A 460 -3.91 4.68 13.67
C GLN A 460 -2.80 3.95 14.43
N TRP A 461 -1.55 4.05 13.97
CA TRP A 461 -0.42 3.47 14.70
C TRP A 461 -0.17 4.16 16.03
N CYS A 462 -0.25 5.49 16.10
CA CYS A 462 -0.16 6.24 17.35
C CYS A 462 -1.21 5.77 18.35
N GLU A 463 -2.48 5.70 17.93
CA GLU A 463 -3.56 5.24 18.79
C GLU A 463 -3.39 3.78 19.22
N LEU A 464 -2.96 2.90 18.31
CA LEU A 464 -2.66 1.51 18.64
C LEU A 464 -1.55 1.43 19.71
N LEU A 465 -0.46 2.17 19.55
CA LEU A 465 0.67 2.14 20.49
C LEU A 465 0.25 2.67 21.87
N ARG A 466 -0.57 3.73 21.93
CA ARG A 466 -1.15 4.22 23.19
C ARG A 466 -1.94 3.14 23.90
N GLN A 467 -2.82 2.45 23.18
CA GLN A 467 -3.66 1.39 23.73
C GLN A 467 -2.86 0.26 24.39
N TYR A 468 -1.63 0.04 23.95
CA TYR A 468 -0.76 -1.04 24.43
C TYR A 468 0.42 -0.57 25.29
N GLY A 469 0.42 0.67 25.78
CA GLY A 469 1.49 1.11 26.66
C GLY A 469 2.83 1.42 25.97
N MET A 470 2.86 1.50 24.64
CA MET A 470 4.11 1.58 23.86
C MET A 470 4.39 3.00 23.38
N ARG A 471 5.67 3.41 23.38
CA ARG A 471 6.12 4.72 22.87
C ARG A 471 6.76 4.63 21.49
N SER A 472 7.17 3.44 21.06
CA SER A 472 7.77 3.21 19.74
C SER A 472 7.17 2.01 19.03
N ILE A 473 7.03 2.12 17.70
CA ILE A 473 6.63 0.99 16.84
C ILE A 473 7.63 -0.16 16.91
N LYS A 474 8.88 0.09 17.32
CA LYS A 474 9.90 -0.94 17.54
C LYS A 474 9.53 -1.88 18.69
N GLU A 475 8.85 -1.39 19.72
CA GLU A 475 8.38 -2.19 20.86
C GLU A 475 7.30 -3.20 20.45
N LEU A 476 6.62 -2.95 19.32
CA LEU A 476 5.64 -3.86 18.76
C LEU A 476 6.29 -5.05 18.05
N VAL A 477 7.55 -4.96 17.60
CA VAL A 477 8.21 -6.02 16.80
C VAL A 477 8.22 -7.33 17.58
N GLY A 478 7.58 -8.37 17.01
CA GLY A 478 7.57 -9.70 17.61
C GLY A 478 6.61 -9.89 18.79
N ARG A 479 5.80 -8.88 19.14
CA ARG A 479 4.73 -8.95 20.16
C ARG A 479 3.51 -9.75 19.68
N SER A 480 3.77 -10.98 19.23
CA SER A 480 2.75 -11.93 18.78
C SER A 480 1.82 -12.39 19.91
N ASP A 481 2.23 -12.18 21.16
CA ASP A 481 1.39 -12.35 22.36
C ASP A 481 0.16 -11.43 22.37
N LEU A 482 0.24 -10.27 21.69
CA LEU A 482 -0.88 -9.34 21.54
C LEU A 482 -1.88 -9.74 20.45
N LEU A 483 -1.57 -10.79 19.68
CA LEU A 483 -2.41 -11.24 18.58
C LEU A 483 -3.19 -12.50 18.95
N VAL A 484 -4.35 -12.65 18.31
CA VAL A 484 -5.12 -13.89 18.27
C VAL A 484 -5.48 -14.21 16.83
N HIS A 485 -5.52 -15.51 16.52
CA HIS A 485 -6.03 -16.01 15.26
C HIS A 485 -7.40 -16.63 15.51
N LEU A 486 -8.43 -16.14 14.83
CA LEU A 486 -9.83 -16.46 15.13
C LEU A 486 -10.13 -17.97 15.03
N ASP A 487 -9.44 -18.71 14.16
CA ASP A 487 -9.65 -20.15 14.00
C ASP A 487 -9.14 -20.99 15.19
N TYR A 488 -8.25 -20.43 16.02
CA TYR A 488 -7.68 -21.13 17.19
C TYR A 488 -8.44 -20.83 18.48
N LEU A 489 -9.43 -19.94 18.43
CA LEU A 489 -10.28 -19.59 19.57
C LEU A 489 -11.50 -20.52 19.60
N ASP A 490 -11.97 -20.84 20.81
CA ASP A 490 -13.30 -21.43 20.99
C ASP A 490 -14.41 -20.44 20.62
N GLU A 491 -15.66 -20.91 20.55
CA GLU A 491 -16.78 -20.07 20.10
C GLU A 491 -17.07 -18.89 21.03
N VAL A 492 -16.92 -19.07 22.35
CA VAL A 492 -17.21 -18.04 23.35
C VAL A 492 -16.15 -16.95 23.29
N GLU A 493 -14.88 -17.32 23.17
CA GLU A 493 -13.78 -16.37 23.04
C GLU A 493 -13.79 -15.66 21.68
N ARG A 494 -14.10 -16.38 20.60
CA ARG A 494 -14.19 -15.81 19.25
C ARG A 494 -15.25 -14.72 19.15
N GLN A 495 -16.37 -14.82 19.87
CA GLN A 495 -17.44 -13.82 19.88
C GLN A 495 -17.00 -12.46 20.47
N LYS A 496 -15.89 -12.41 21.22
CA LYS A 496 -15.34 -11.15 21.75
C LYS A 496 -14.72 -10.26 20.67
N TYR A 497 -14.44 -10.81 19.50
CA TYR A 497 -13.75 -10.12 18.42
C TYR A 497 -14.68 -9.86 17.24
N GLN A 498 -14.45 -8.76 16.52
CA GLN A 498 -15.14 -8.49 15.26
C GLN A 498 -14.91 -9.67 14.30
N PRO A 499 -15.98 -10.34 13.84
CA PRO A 499 -15.86 -11.52 12.99
C PRO A 499 -15.19 -11.14 11.66
N ALA A 500 -14.49 -12.11 11.04
CA ALA A 500 -14.02 -11.94 9.68
C ALA A 500 -15.24 -11.74 8.75
N PRO A 501 -15.30 -10.65 7.97
CA PRO A 501 -16.43 -10.37 7.11
C PRO A 501 -16.63 -11.51 6.10
N LYS A 502 -17.87 -12.01 5.99
CA LYS A 502 -18.25 -13.04 5.01
C LYS A 502 -19.10 -12.40 3.93
N LYS A 503 -18.62 -12.39 2.68
CA LYS A 503 -19.46 -12.12 1.51
C LYS A 503 -19.88 -13.47 0.93
N LYS A 504 -21.19 -13.71 0.81
CA LYS A 504 -21.69 -14.92 0.15
C LYS A 504 -21.26 -14.87 -1.31
N LEU A 505 -20.56 -15.89 -1.79
CA LEU A 505 -20.33 -16.05 -3.22
C LEU A 505 -21.71 -16.19 -3.88
N ILE A 506 -22.12 -15.19 -4.64
CA ILE A 506 -23.18 -15.39 -5.63
C ILE A 506 -22.42 -16.00 -6.82
N LEU A 507 -22.37 -17.34 -6.84
CA LEU A 507 -21.84 -18.10 -7.96
C LEU A 507 -22.75 -17.96 -9.18
#